data_AF-A0AAW9GPN2-F1
#
_entry.id   AF-A0AAW9GPN2-F1
#
_cell.length_a   1.000
_cell.length_b   1.000
_cell.length_c   1.000
_cell.angle_alpha   90.00
_cell.angle_beta   90.00
_cell.angle_gamma   90.00
#
_symmetry.space_group_name_H-M   'P 1'
#
loop_
_entity.id
_entity.type
_entity.pdbx_description
1 polymer ?
#
loop_
_entity_poly.entity_id
_entity_poly.type
_entity_poly.pdbx_seq_one_letter_code
_entity_poly.pdbx_strand_id
1 'polypeptide(L)'
;MSIFRDPIYCDLYSSGSVSSKKLRFLGLYDKSFEYKEGACISGYFGVKVDRISLVRIIVDLRSEGFNCLSIPMCYKTSRLLTVSECLNIGRKYAANNNISISEIERMLPDLPFCFNFDVTGGVEERAGGIVRVDKLDGHIWTLSEVEEYMHDYNGLLI
;
A
#
# COMPACT_ATOMS: atom_id res chain seq x y z
N MET A 1 24.14 21.03 -1.18
CA MET A 1 23.11 20.04 -0.82
C MET A 1 21.85 20.38 -1.58
N SER A 2 21.34 19.47 -2.42
CA SER A 2 20.04 19.65 -3.06
C SER A 2 18.95 19.46 -2.01
N ILE A 3 18.03 20.41 -1.91
CA ILE A 3 16.84 20.32 -1.05
C ILE A 3 15.84 19.32 -1.67
N PHE A 4 15.98 19.04 -2.97
CA PHE A 4 15.12 18.10 -3.70
C PHE A 4 15.66 16.69 -3.53
N ARG A 5 14.87 15.83 -2.89
CA ARG A 5 15.05 14.37 -2.89
C ARG A 5 14.78 13.82 -4.29
N ASP A 6 15.39 12.69 -4.61
CA ASP A 6 15.10 11.98 -5.84
C ASP A 6 13.60 11.64 -5.94
N PRO A 7 12.98 11.79 -7.11
CA PRO A 7 11.56 11.54 -7.28
C PRO A 7 11.25 10.05 -7.07
N ILE A 8 10.29 9.78 -6.19
CA ILE A 8 9.73 8.44 -6.00
C ILE A 8 8.55 8.32 -6.94
N TYR A 9 8.63 7.38 -7.89
CA TYR A 9 7.53 7.09 -8.81
C TYR A 9 6.61 6.00 -8.25
N CYS A 10 5.32 6.24 -8.42
CA CYS A 10 4.24 5.38 -7.95
C CYS A 10 3.27 5.06 -9.08
N ASP A 11 2.58 3.94 -8.93
CA ASP A 11 1.38 3.57 -9.69
C ASP A 11 0.15 3.79 -8.79
N LEU A 12 -1.00 4.07 -9.40
CA LEU A 12 -2.26 4.13 -8.69
C LEU A 12 -2.80 2.70 -8.55
N TYR A 13 -3.29 2.34 -7.37
CA TYR A 13 -3.90 1.04 -7.10
C TYR A 13 -5.29 1.20 -6.48
N SER A 14 -6.22 0.33 -6.84
CA SER A 14 -7.50 0.18 -6.13
C SER A 14 -7.87 -1.30 -6.03
N SER A 15 -8.31 -1.74 -4.84
CA SER A 15 -8.86 -3.09 -4.66
C SER A 15 -10.27 -3.22 -5.27
N GLY A 16 -11.01 -2.11 -5.34
CA GLY A 16 -12.31 -2.02 -6.00
C GLY A 16 -12.21 -1.52 -7.45
N SER A 17 -13.33 -1.62 -8.17
CA SER A 17 -13.43 -1.08 -9.53
C SER A 17 -13.70 0.43 -9.48
N VAL A 18 -12.92 1.20 -10.23
CA VAL A 18 -12.98 2.66 -10.27
C VAL A 18 -13.45 3.10 -11.63
N SER A 19 -14.51 3.90 -11.65
CA SER A 19 -15.03 4.58 -12.84
C SER A 19 -15.20 6.05 -12.51
N SER A 20 -14.24 6.87 -12.95
CA SER A 20 -14.24 8.31 -12.70
C SER A 20 -13.71 9.08 -13.90
N LYS A 21 -14.35 10.21 -14.21
CA LYS A 21 -13.85 11.17 -15.20
C LYS A 21 -12.55 11.84 -14.76
N LYS A 22 -12.25 11.85 -13.45
CA LYS A 22 -11.01 12.42 -12.91
C LYS A 22 -9.77 11.60 -13.30
N LEU A 23 -9.93 10.33 -13.67
CA LEU A 23 -8.81 9.50 -14.17
C LEU A 23 -8.15 10.09 -15.41
N ARG A 24 -8.86 10.91 -16.22
CA ARG A 24 -8.25 11.62 -17.37
C ARG A 24 -7.07 12.50 -16.98
N PHE A 25 -7.04 12.98 -15.73
CA PHE A 25 -5.95 13.83 -15.24
C PHE A 25 -4.65 13.06 -15.02
N LEU A 26 -4.68 11.73 -14.93
CA LEU A 26 -3.47 10.91 -14.95
C LEU A 26 -2.65 11.15 -16.25
N GLY A 27 -3.32 11.40 -17.38
CA GLY A 27 -2.67 11.76 -18.65
C GLY A 27 -1.92 13.10 -18.64
N LEU A 28 -2.14 13.94 -17.63
CA LEU A 28 -1.33 15.15 -17.43
C LEU A 28 0.07 14.79 -16.94
N TYR A 29 0.18 13.75 -16.11
CA TYR A 29 1.41 13.33 -15.45
C TYR A 29 2.12 12.18 -16.17
N ASP A 30 1.36 11.26 -16.76
CA ASP A 30 1.87 10.14 -17.53
C ASP A 30 1.27 10.14 -18.95
N LYS A 31 2.09 10.48 -19.94
CA LYS A 31 1.66 10.56 -21.35
C LYS A 31 1.36 9.20 -21.98
N SER A 32 1.80 8.10 -21.35
CA SER A 32 1.45 6.76 -21.80
C SER A 32 0.07 6.30 -21.32
N PHE A 33 -0.54 7.03 -20.37
CA PHE A 33 -1.86 6.71 -19.87
C PHE A 33 -2.96 7.20 -20.81
N GLU A 34 -3.71 6.26 -21.36
CA GLU A 34 -4.88 6.53 -22.20
C GLU A 34 -6.17 6.38 -21.40
N TYR A 35 -6.81 7.51 -21.10
CA TYR A 35 -8.14 7.49 -20.51
C TYR A 35 -9.19 7.05 -21.53
N LYS A 36 -9.98 6.04 -21.16
CA LYS A 36 -11.14 5.58 -21.92
C LYS A 36 -12.40 5.92 -21.14
N GLU A 37 -13.27 6.75 -21.72
CA GLU A 37 -14.52 7.14 -21.07
C GLU A 37 -15.39 5.91 -20.81
N GLY A 38 -15.96 5.83 -19.59
CA GLY A 38 -16.77 4.70 -19.15
C GLY A 38 -15.98 3.44 -18.77
N ALA A 39 -14.65 3.43 -18.89
CA ALA A 39 -13.84 2.31 -18.44
C ALA A 39 -13.88 2.16 -16.91
N CYS A 40 -13.90 0.91 -16.46
CA CYS A 40 -13.82 0.54 -15.06
C CYS A 40 -12.48 -0.17 -14.83
N ILE A 41 -11.62 0.39 -13.99
CA ILE A 41 -10.25 -0.10 -13.75
C ILE A 41 -10.15 -0.60 -12.32
N SER A 42 -9.51 -1.76 -12.11
CA SER A 42 -9.17 -2.29 -10.79
C SER A 42 -7.73 -2.80 -10.77
N GLY A 43 -7.17 -2.94 -9.57
CA GLY A 43 -5.76 -3.25 -9.39
C GLY A 43 -4.88 -2.04 -9.71
N TYR A 44 -3.73 -2.30 -10.35
CA TYR A 44 -2.80 -1.27 -10.79
C TYR A 44 -3.29 -0.60 -12.08
N PHE A 45 -3.22 0.73 -12.13
CA PHE A 45 -3.74 1.52 -13.25
C PHE A 45 -2.73 1.64 -14.39
N GLY A 46 -1.47 1.25 -14.14
CA GLY A 46 -0.44 1.23 -15.17
C GLY A 46 0.22 2.58 -15.37
N VAL A 47 0.19 3.46 -14.38
CA VAL A 47 0.78 4.80 -14.47
C VAL A 47 2.12 4.87 -13.77
N LYS A 48 2.97 5.80 -14.23
CA LYS A 48 4.22 6.17 -13.58
C LYS A 48 4.17 7.66 -13.25
N VAL A 49 3.71 7.98 -12.04
CA VAL A 49 3.52 9.36 -11.59
C VAL A 49 4.39 9.62 -10.36
N ASP A 50 4.95 10.83 -10.26
CA ASP A 50 5.65 11.25 -9.05
C ASP A 50 4.71 11.17 -7.84
N ARG A 51 5.22 10.66 -6.71
CA ARG A 51 4.46 10.45 -5.47
C ARG A 51 3.62 11.66 -5.08
N ILE A 52 4.20 12.86 -5.07
CA ILE A 52 3.52 14.09 -4.63
C ILE A 52 2.39 14.45 -5.60
N SER A 53 2.65 14.31 -6.90
CA SER A 53 1.64 14.56 -7.93
C SER A 53 0.46 13.60 -7.84
N LEU A 54 0.71 12.33 -7.49
CA LEU A 54 -0.33 11.30 -7.40
C LEU A 54 -1.26 11.50 -6.21
N VAL A 55 -0.78 12.09 -5.10
CA VAL A 55 -1.60 12.41 -3.92
C VAL A 55 -2.83 13.24 -4.31
N ARG A 56 -2.67 14.23 -5.19
CA ARG A 56 -3.78 15.08 -5.62
C ARG A 56 -4.90 14.26 -6.27
N ILE A 57 -4.54 13.33 -7.15
CA ILE A 57 -5.48 12.45 -7.85
C ILE A 57 -6.18 11.52 -6.85
N ILE A 58 -5.44 10.98 -5.88
CA ILE A 58 -6.01 10.09 -4.86
C ILE A 58 -7.04 10.81 -4.00
N VAL A 59 -6.73 12.01 -3.51
CA VAL A 59 -7.68 12.83 -2.74
C VAL A 59 -8.93 13.10 -3.56
N ASP A 60 -8.75 13.43 -4.83
CA ASP A 60 -9.83 13.69 -5.76
C ASP A 60 -10.73 12.44 -6.01
N LEU A 61 -10.16 11.25 -6.14
CA LEU A 61 -10.91 9.99 -6.29
C LEU A 61 -11.58 9.55 -5.00
N ARG A 62 -10.94 9.76 -3.84
CA ARG A 62 -11.52 9.47 -2.52
C ARG A 62 -12.73 10.35 -2.23
N SER A 63 -12.71 11.61 -2.66
CA SER A 63 -13.89 12.49 -2.55
C SER A 63 -15.11 11.97 -3.34
N GLU A 64 -14.90 11.06 -4.30
CA GLU A 64 -15.95 10.38 -5.06
C GLU A 64 -16.29 8.98 -4.49
N GLY A 65 -15.69 8.60 -3.36
CA GLY A 65 -15.90 7.32 -2.69
C GLY A 65 -15.00 6.18 -3.14
N PHE A 66 -13.99 6.43 -3.99
CA PHE A 66 -13.05 5.40 -4.44
C PHE A 66 -11.86 5.27 -3.48
N ASN A 67 -11.61 4.05 -2.99
CA ASN A 67 -10.44 3.77 -2.16
C ASN A 67 -9.22 3.43 -3.03
N CYS A 68 -8.47 4.46 -3.40
CA CYS A 68 -7.22 4.31 -4.14
C CYS A 68 -5.99 4.52 -3.24
N LEU A 69 -4.86 3.93 -3.66
CA LEU A 69 -3.57 4.03 -3.00
C LEU A 69 -2.45 4.35 -4.00
N SER A 70 -1.44 5.09 -3.55
CA SER A 70 -0.20 5.38 -4.26
C SER A 70 0.84 4.31 -3.92
N ILE A 71 1.10 3.40 -4.84
CA ILE A 71 2.00 2.28 -4.60
C ILE A 71 3.35 2.54 -5.29
N PRO A 72 4.47 2.56 -4.55
CA PRO A 72 5.79 2.70 -5.17
C PRO A 72 6.03 1.64 -6.27
N MET A 73 6.63 2.07 -7.38
CA MET A 73 6.85 1.21 -8.55
C MET A 73 7.67 -0.05 -8.25
N CYS A 74 8.54 -0.01 -7.23
CA CYS A 74 9.31 -1.17 -6.81
C CYS A 74 8.43 -2.37 -6.44
N TYR A 75 7.23 -2.17 -5.90
CA TYR A 75 6.31 -3.27 -5.59
C TYR A 75 5.72 -3.96 -6.83
N LYS A 76 5.85 -3.34 -8.02
CA LYS A 76 5.40 -3.90 -9.30
C LYS A 76 6.54 -4.54 -10.09
N THR A 77 7.74 -3.97 -10.00
CA THR A 77 8.88 -4.36 -10.85
C THR A 77 9.83 -5.34 -10.18
N SER A 78 9.86 -5.39 -8.85
CA SER A 78 10.77 -6.24 -8.11
C SER A 78 10.14 -7.60 -7.80
N ARG A 79 10.98 -8.60 -7.51
CA ARG A 79 10.51 -9.86 -6.93
C ARG A 79 9.98 -9.58 -5.52
N LEU A 80 8.72 -9.91 -5.29
CA LEU A 80 8.11 -9.86 -3.97
C LEU A 80 8.33 -11.18 -3.22
N LEU A 81 8.46 -11.08 -1.90
CA LEU A 81 8.39 -12.20 -0.99
C LEU A 81 7.00 -12.85 -1.05
N THR A 82 7.00 -14.17 -0.94
CA THR A 82 5.81 -15.00 -0.86
C THR A 82 5.20 -14.96 0.55
N VAL A 83 3.94 -15.39 0.67
CA VAL A 83 3.26 -15.50 1.98
C VAL A 83 4.07 -16.34 2.96
N SER A 84 4.66 -17.46 2.51
CA SER A 84 5.45 -18.34 3.37
C SER A 84 6.75 -17.69 3.84
N GLU A 85 7.43 -16.93 2.98
CA GLU A 85 8.62 -16.16 3.34
C GLU A 85 8.28 -15.10 4.37
N CYS A 86 7.23 -14.30 4.14
CA CYS A 86 6.79 -13.28 5.08
C CYS A 86 6.27 -13.86 6.40
N LEU A 87 5.57 -15.01 6.36
CA LEU A 87 5.15 -15.72 7.56
C LEU A 87 6.34 -16.17 8.41
N ASN A 88 7.40 -16.68 7.78
CA ASN A 88 8.62 -17.07 8.49
C ASN A 88 9.31 -15.87 9.15
N ILE A 89 9.32 -14.71 8.50
CA ILE A 89 9.84 -13.46 9.08
C ILE A 89 8.96 -13.00 10.24
N GLY A 90 7.64 -12.96 10.05
CA GLY A 90 6.66 -12.62 11.08
C GLY A 90 6.77 -13.51 12.31
N ARG A 91 6.95 -14.83 12.14
CA ARG A 91 7.15 -15.77 13.25
C ARG A 91 8.43 -15.50 14.04
N LYS A 92 9.53 -15.16 13.37
CA LYS A 92 10.79 -14.78 14.04
C LYS A 92 10.60 -13.50 14.86
N TYR A 93 9.96 -12.49 14.28
CA TYR A 93 9.62 -11.26 14.99
C TYR A 93 8.72 -11.55 16.20
N ALA A 94 7.68 -12.37 16.02
CA ALA A 94 6.75 -12.74 17.06
C ALA A 94 7.43 -13.45 18.24
N ALA A 95 8.26 -14.47 17.95
CA ALA A 95 9.03 -15.19 18.96
C ALA A 95 9.97 -14.27 19.75
N ASN A 96 10.66 -13.35 19.07
CA ASN A 96 11.55 -12.37 19.72
C ASN A 96 10.80 -11.40 20.65
N ASN A 97 9.50 -11.21 20.44
CA ASN A 97 8.65 -10.33 21.22
C ASN A 97 7.72 -11.10 22.18
N ASN A 98 7.94 -12.41 22.38
CA ASN A 98 7.10 -13.28 23.22
C ASN A 98 5.61 -13.24 22.85
N ILE A 99 5.31 -13.14 21.56
CA ILE A 99 3.96 -13.22 21.00
C ILE A 99 3.86 -14.37 19.98
N SER A 100 2.64 -14.80 19.69
CA SER A 100 2.31 -15.75 18.62
C SER A 100 1.46 -15.07 17.54
N ILE A 101 1.61 -15.51 16.30
CA ILE A 101 0.81 -15.02 15.17
C ILE A 101 0.08 -16.16 14.45
N SER A 102 -1.02 -15.82 13.79
CA SER A 102 -1.75 -16.71 12.89
C SER A 102 -0.87 -17.19 11.73
N GLU A 103 -1.06 -18.44 11.32
CA GLU A 103 -0.44 -18.98 10.09
C GLU A 103 -1.22 -18.57 8.83
N ILE A 104 -2.47 -18.18 9.01
CA ILE A 104 -3.36 -17.72 7.95
C ILE A 104 -3.19 -16.20 7.83
N GLU A 105 -2.89 -15.75 6.62
CA GLU A 105 -2.90 -14.34 6.28
C GLU A 105 -4.30 -13.76 6.51
N ARG A 106 -4.37 -12.64 7.22
CA ARG A 106 -5.57 -11.84 7.28
C ARG A 106 -5.74 -11.07 5.97
N MET A 107 -6.76 -11.44 5.22
CA MET A 107 -7.17 -10.72 4.02
C MET A 107 -7.73 -9.35 4.43
N LEU A 108 -6.89 -8.31 4.41
CA LEU A 108 -7.30 -6.93 4.60
C LEU A 108 -7.37 -6.23 3.23
N PRO A 109 -8.43 -5.44 2.96
CA PRO A 109 -8.57 -4.71 1.70
C PRO A 109 -7.59 -3.54 1.53
N ASP A 110 -6.76 -3.22 2.54
CA ASP A 110 -6.22 -1.87 2.68
C ASP A 110 -4.76 -1.67 2.26
N LEU A 111 -3.93 -2.71 2.09
CA LEU A 111 -2.52 -2.52 1.71
C LEU A 111 -2.02 -3.68 0.80
N PRO A 112 -1.89 -3.48 -0.52
CA PRO A 112 -1.49 -4.55 -1.44
C PRO A 112 -0.02 -4.98 -1.29
N PHE A 113 0.78 -4.23 -0.54
CA PHE A 113 2.23 -4.36 -0.45
C PHE A 113 2.73 -4.99 0.86
N CYS A 114 1.84 -5.38 1.78
CA CYS A 114 2.19 -6.12 2.99
C CYS A 114 1.33 -7.36 3.16
N PHE A 115 1.85 -8.35 3.89
CA PHE A 115 1.07 -9.46 4.42
C PHE A 115 0.75 -9.19 5.90
N ASN A 116 -0.47 -9.54 6.33
CA ASN A 116 -0.97 -9.26 7.66
C ASN A 116 -1.21 -10.57 8.40
N PHE A 117 -0.70 -10.69 9.62
CA PHE A 117 -0.91 -11.86 10.47
C PHE A 117 -1.46 -11.42 11.82
N ASP A 118 -2.61 -11.96 12.21
CA ASP A 118 -3.21 -11.66 13.52
C ASP A 118 -2.34 -12.17 14.66
N VAL A 119 -2.21 -11.39 15.72
CA VAL A 119 -1.60 -11.84 16.96
C VAL A 119 -2.59 -12.74 17.69
N THR A 120 -2.18 -13.97 17.99
CA THR A 120 -3.04 -15.03 18.56
C THR A 120 -2.74 -15.35 20.02
N GLY A 121 -1.65 -14.81 20.57
CA GLY A 121 -1.28 -15.02 21.98
C GLY A 121 -0.05 -14.23 22.40
N GLY A 122 0.14 -14.06 23.71
CA GLY A 122 1.25 -13.33 24.32
C GLY A 122 1.13 -13.27 25.85
N VAL A 123 2.21 -12.85 26.52
CA VAL A 123 2.29 -12.78 28.00
C VAL A 123 1.36 -11.70 28.58
N GLU A 124 1.05 -10.67 27.80
CA GLU A 124 0.02 -9.68 28.10
C GLU A 124 -1.19 -9.97 27.20
N GLU A 125 -2.42 -9.89 27.73
CA GLU A 125 -3.66 -9.94 26.95
C GLU A 125 -3.72 -8.73 26.00
N ARG A 126 -3.02 -8.82 24.87
CA ARG A 126 -3.08 -7.85 23.78
C ARG A 126 -4.10 -8.34 22.77
N ALA A 127 -5.38 -8.08 23.03
CA ALA A 127 -6.43 -8.38 22.06
C ALA A 127 -6.27 -7.51 20.80
N GLY A 128 -6.31 -8.12 19.61
CA GLY A 128 -6.49 -7.41 18.33
C GLY A 128 -5.23 -6.87 17.62
N GLY A 129 -4.03 -7.30 18.01
CA GLY A 129 -2.78 -6.91 17.34
C GLY A 129 -2.62 -7.54 15.95
N ILE A 130 -1.92 -6.85 15.04
CA ILE A 130 -1.58 -7.34 13.70
C ILE A 130 -0.07 -7.14 13.47
N VAL A 131 0.61 -8.19 13.04
CA VAL A 131 1.98 -8.10 12.51
C VAL A 131 1.89 -7.93 10.99
N ARG A 132 2.46 -6.83 10.50
CA ARG A 132 2.49 -6.48 9.08
C ARG A 132 3.90 -6.67 8.54
N VAL A 133 4.04 -7.50 7.53
CA VAL A 133 5.34 -7.85 6.93
C VAL A 133 5.37 -7.31 5.50
N ASP A 134 6.35 -6.49 5.18
CA ASP A 134 6.55 -5.91 3.85
C ASP A 134 6.84 -6.98 2.80
N LYS A 135 6.24 -6.87 1.60
CA LYS A 135 6.46 -7.83 0.51
C LYS A 135 7.75 -7.60 -0.26
N LEU A 136 8.40 -6.44 -0.20
CA LEU A 136 9.69 -6.19 -0.86
C LEU A 136 10.84 -6.81 -0.09
N ASP A 137 10.93 -6.59 1.22
CA ASP A 137 12.12 -6.90 2.01
C ASP A 137 11.84 -7.60 3.35
N GLY A 138 10.57 -7.76 3.72
CA GLY A 138 10.18 -8.39 4.97
C GLY A 138 10.25 -7.47 6.19
N HIS A 139 10.41 -6.16 6.00
CA HIS A 139 10.33 -5.18 7.08
C HIS A 139 9.02 -5.32 7.87
N ILE A 140 9.09 -5.18 9.19
CA ILE A 140 7.91 -5.22 10.06
C ILE A 140 7.37 -3.81 10.21
N TRP A 141 6.24 -3.53 9.59
CA TRP A 141 5.62 -2.21 9.65
C TRP A 141 5.03 -1.94 11.03
N THR A 142 5.48 -0.86 11.64
CA THR A 142 4.87 -0.26 12.81
C THR A 142 3.60 0.49 12.45
N LEU A 143 2.76 0.79 13.45
CA LEU A 143 1.57 1.62 13.23
C LEU A 143 1.94 3.02 12.70
N SER A 144 2.99 3.63 13.27
CA SER A 144 3.44 4.97 12.85
C SER A 144 3.94 5.00 11.41
N GLU A 145 4.62 3.96 10.93
CA GLU A 145 5.03 3.88 9.52
C GLU A 145 3.82 3.75 8.58
N VAL A 146 2.80 2.99 8.99
CA VAL A 146 1.54 2.90 8.23
C VAL A 146 0.86 4.27 8.14
N GLU A 147 0.79 5.00 9.26
CA GLU A 147 0.23 6.35 9.31
C GLU A 147 1.05 7.33 8.44
N GLU A 148 2.38 7.29 8.52
CA GLU A 148 3.27 8.08 7.69
C GLU A 148 3.06 7.79 6.20
N TYR A 149 2.98 6.52 5.82
CA TYR A 149 2.67 6.13 4.44
C TYR A 149 1.29 6.67 4.00
N MET A 150 0.27 6.54 4.84
CA MET A 150 -1.08 7.02 4.50
C MET A 150 -1.11 8.54 4.33
N HIS A 151 -0.37 9.27 5.16
CA HIS A 151 -0.23 10.72 5.05
C HIS A 151 0.59 11.11 3.80
N ASP A 152 1.82 10.62 3.68
CA ASP A 152 2.79 11.08 2.69
C ASP A 152 2.51 10.60 1.26
N TYR A 153 1.99 9.38 1.11
CA TYR A 153 1.73 8.78 -0.20
C TYR A 153 0.27 8.94 -0.63
N ASN A 154 -0.66 9.06 0.32
CA ASN A 154 -2.09 8.99 0.02
C ASN A 154 -2.87 10.24 0.44
N GLY A 155 -2.22 11.23 1.04
CA GLY A 155 -2.87 12.48 1.46
C GLY A 155 -4.01 12.27 2.44
N LEU A 156 -3.96 11.20 3.25
CA LEU A 156 -4.85 11.06 4.39
C LEU A 156 -4.42 12.07 5.44
N LEU A 157 -5.18 13.17 5.51
CA LEU A 157 -5.14 14.10 6.61
C LEU A 157 -5.98 13.47 7.73
N ILE A 158 -5.34 13.17 8.85
CA ILE A 158 -6.00 12.77 10.11
C ILE A 158 -6.72 14.00 10.68
#